data_AF-A0A5C6DIM2-F1
#
_entry.id   AF-A0A5C6DIM2-F1
#
_cell.length_a   1.000
_cell.length_b   1.000
_cell.length_c   1.000
_cell.angle_alpha   90.00
_cell.angle_beta   90.00
_cell.angle_gamma   90.00
#
_symmetry.space_group_name_H-M   'P 1'
#
loop_
_entity.id
_entity.type
_entity.pdbx_description
1 polymer ?
#
loop_
_entity_poly.entity_id
_entity_poly.type
_entity_poly.pdbx_seq_one_letter_code
_entity_poly.pdbx_strand_id
1 'polypeptide(L)'
;MKSGDPSPIEDLMLLIETKRHSPSDTLDVVSSAARWLKSALKGAEIDFQYSSCDVDYYGFSSFTITRIYEGQRVVLNLKIAEIRSSPYVFAEVHAGDQPSQLQFPFFGNIRSDDDRDLLLHYTADFILSTTPA
;
A
#
# COMPACT_ATOMS: atom_id res chain seq x y z
N MET A 1 -1.80 -40.67 -18.19
CA MET A 1 -1.88 -39.76 -17.03
C MET A 1 -2.02 -38.35 -17.59
N LYS A 2 -3.23 -37.79 -17.60
CA LYS A 2 -3.44 -36.42 -18.09
C LYS A 2 -3.09 -35.47 -16.95
N SER A 3 -2.03 -34.69 -17.13
CA SER A 3 -1.72 -33.54 -16.28
C SER A 3 -2.81 -32.50 -16.53
N GLY A 4 -3.88 -32.56 -15.74
CA GLY A 4 -4.90 -31.52 -15.73
C GLY A 4 -4.43 -30.45 -14.77
N ASP A 5 -3.66 -29.47 -15.26
CA ASP A 5 -3.48 -28.26 -14.50
C ASP A 5 -4.87 -27.64 -14.32
N PRO A 6 -5.31 -27.35 -13.08
CA PRO A 6 -6.59 -26.70 -12.84
C PRO A 6 -6.62 -25.38 -13.59
N SER A 7 -7.80 -25.02 -14.09
CA SER A 7 -7.98 -23.75 -14.79
C SER A 7 -7.82 -22.58 -13.81
N PRO A 8 -7.33 -21.40 -14.24
CA PRO A 8 -7.19 -20.23 -13.37
C PRO A 8 -8.49 -19.81 -12.67
N ILE A 9 -9.65 -20.16 -13.25
CA ILE A 9 -10.97 -19.93 -12.66
C ILE A 9 -11.18 -20.85 -11.46
N GLU A 10 -10.86 -22.14 -11.57
CA GLU A 10 -10.96 -23.11 -10.48
C GLU A 10 -10.02 -22.75 -9.32
N ASP A 11 -8.81 -22.29 -9.62
CA ASP A 11 -7.85 -21.81 -8.61
C ASP A 11 -8.38 -20.59 -7.85
N LEU A 12 -8.91 -19.59 -8.57
CA LEU A 12 -9.46 -18.39 -7.94
C LEU A 12 -10.70 -18.71 -7.10
N MET A 13 -11.57 -19.58 -7.59
CA MET A 13 -12.75 -20.04 -6.84
C MET A 13 -12.35 -20.78 -5.56
N LEU A 14 -11.36 -21.67 -5.64
CA LEU A 14 -10.80 -22.36 -4.47
C LEU A 14 -10.21 -21.37 -3.47
N LEU A 15 -9.48 -20.36 -3.94
CA LEU A 15 -8.91 -19.32 -3.08
C LEU A 15 -9.97 -18.47 -2.39
N ILE A 16 -11.00 -18.04 -3.11
CA ILE A 16 -12.14 -17.28 -2.54
C ILE A 16 -12.83 -18.11 -1.47
N GLU A 17 -13.11 -19.39 -1.74
CA GLU A 17 -13.81 -20.26 -0.81
C GLU A 17 -12.98 -20.55 0.44
N THR A 18 -11.68 -20.80 0.27
CA THR A 18 -10.72 -20.95 1.38
C THR A 18 -10.70 -19.69 2.24
N LYS A 19 -10.64 -18.51 1.61
CA LYS A 19 -10.64 -17.21 2.26
C LYS A 19 -11.94 -16.92 3.02
N ARG A 20 -13.10 -17.35 2.53
CA ARG A 20 -14.39 -17.19 3.25
C ARG A 20 -14.46 -18.00 4.54
N HIS A 21 -13.81 -19.14 4.59
CA HIS A 21 -13.90 -20.09 5.72
C HIS A 21 -12.68 -20.06 6.65
N SER A 22 -11.67 -19.23 6.34
CA SER A 22 -10.49 -19.07 7.18
C SER A 22 -10.65 -17.83 8.07
N PRO A 23 -10.26 -17.90 9.35
CA PRO A 23 -10.12 -16.69 10.15
C PRO A 23 -9.13 -15.75 9.48
N SER A 24 -9.47 -14.46 9.44
CA SER A 24 -8.68 -13.42 8.78
C SER A 24 -7.86 -12.67 9.81
N ASP A 25 -6.53 -12.74 9.67
CA ASP A 25 -5.58 -11.91 10.42
C ASP A 25 -5.37 -10.53 9.74
N THR A 26 -6.18 -10.21 8.72
CA THR A 26 -6.00 -9.00 7.90
C THR A 26 -5.97 -7.75 8.76
N LEU A 27 -6.87 -7.63 9.74
CA LEU A 27 -6.91 -6.47 10.62
C LEU A 27 -5.61 -6.32 11.42
N ASP A 28 -5.06 -7.40 11.96
CA ASP A 28 -3.84 -7.37 12.76
C ASP A 28 -2.61 -7.07 11.90
N VAL A 29 -2.48 -7.75 10.76
CA VAL A 29 -1.37 -7.55 9.81
C VAL A 29 -1.38 -6.11 9.27
N VAL A 30 -2.52 -5.64 8.77
CA VAL A 30 -2.65 -4.31 8.17
C VAL A 30 -2.52 -3.23 9.24
N SER A 31 -3.17 -3.38 10.40
CA SER A 31 -3.09 -2.36 11.46
C SER A 31 -1.68 -2.25 12.06
N SER A 32 -0.95 -3.35 12.19
CA SER A 32 0.45 -3.35 12.64
C SER A 32 1.34 -2.56 11.66
N ALA A 33 1.28 -2.90 10.37
CA ALA A 33 2.04 -2.23 9.33
C ALA A 33 1.65 -0.74 9.19
N ALA A 34 0.36 -0.42 9.27
CA ALA A 34 -0.13 0.95 9.26
C ALA A 34 0.36 1.75 10.48
N ARG A 35 0.38 1.17 11.69
CA ARG A 35 0.92 1.86 12.88
C ARG A 35 2.40 2.19 12.70
N TRP A 36 3.19 1.26 12.14
CA TRP A 36 4.59 1.50 11.83
C TRP A 36 4.76 2.68 10.87
N LEU A 37 4.10 2.66 9.70
CA LEU A 37 4.20 3.74 8.70
C LEU A 37 3.71 5.08 9.26
N LYS A 38 2.60 5.07 10.01
CA LYS A 38 2.07 6.23 10.71
C LYS A 38 3.09 6.82 11.68
N SER A 39 3.82 5.98 12.42
CA SER A 39 4.88 6.42 13.33
C SER A 39 6.05 7.04 12.58
N ALA A 40 6.49 6.43 11.48
CA ALA A 40 7.58 6.95 10.65
C ALA A 40 7.24 8.33 10.07
N LEU A 41 6.07 8.47 9.45
CA LEU A 41 5.61 9.74 8.86
C LEU A 41 5.45 10.84 9.92
N LYS A 42 4.86 10.52 11.08
CA LYS A 42 4.75 11.47 12.19
C LYS A 42 6.11 11.87 12.75
N GLY A 43 7.02 10.91 12.91
CA GLY A 43 8.37 11.18 13.43
C GLY A 43 9.20 12.07 12.50
N ALA A 44 8.92 12.01 11.19
CA ALA A 44 9.53 12.86 10.18
C ALA A 44 8.75 14.17 9.91
N GLU A 45 7.72 14.48 10.72
CA GLU A 45 6.89 15.68 10.58
C GLU A 45 6.24 15.83 9.19
N ILE A 46 5.89 14.70 8.56
CA ILE A 46 5.18 14.68 7.28
C ILE A 46 3.68 14.74 7.53
N ASP A 47 3.01 15.73 6.93
CA ASP A 47 1.54 15.79 6.92
C ASP A 47 0.92 14.72 6.01
N PHE A 48 -0.06 13.99 6.54
CA PHE A 48 -0.79 12.97 5.80
C PHE A 48 -2.25 12.85 6.27
N GLN A 49 -3.10 12.40 5.36
CA GLN A 49 -4.43 11.87 5.67
C GLN A 49 -4.33 10.35 5.83
N TYR A 50 -5.11 9.78 6.74
CA TYR A 50 -5.09 8.35 7.04
C TYR A 50 -6.51 7.79 7.13
N SER A 51 -6.75 6.66 6.49
CA SER A 51 -7.95 5.84 6.64
C SER A 51 -7.57 4.47 7.19
N SER A 52 -8.25 4.06 8.26
CA SER A 52 -8.05 2.75 8.88
C SER A 52 -8.62 1.63 8.03
N CYS A 53 -8.08 0.43 8.25
CA CYS A 53 -8.76 -0.78 7.85
C CYS A 53 -9.98 -0.96 8.76
N ASP A 54 -11.18 -0.80 8.23
CA ASP A 54 -12.43 -1.12 8.94
C ASP A 54 -12.74 -2.62 8.85
N VAL A 55 -13.52 -3.13 9.81
CA VAL A 55 -13.67 -4.56 10.15
C VAL A 55 -14.51 -5.33 9.10
N ASP A 56 -14.35 -6.66 9.12
CA ASP A 56 -15.06 -7.72 8.37
C ASP A 56 -14.45 -8.18 7.03
N TYR A 57 -13.19 -8.61 7.07
CA TYR A 57 -12.49 -9.35 6.01
C TYR A 57 -11.95 -8.49 4.84
N TYR A 58 -10.67 -8.68 4.49
CA TYR A 58 -10.04 -8.14 3.27
C TYR A 58 -10.00 -6.61 3.13
N GLY A 59 -9.90 -5.89 4.24
CA GLY A 59 -9.70 -4.44 4.24
C GLY A 59 -8.26 -4.00 3.93
N PHE A 60 -8.10 -2.72 3.67
CA PHE A 60 -6.81 -2.06 3.51
C PHE A 60 -6.79 -0.78 4.34
N SER A 61 -5.62 -0.35 4.78
CA SER A 61 -5.43 1.01 5.29
C SER A 61 -4.86 1.89 4.19
N SER A 62 -5.18 3.18 4.19
CA SER A 62 -4.61 4.12 3.24
C SER A 62 -3.98 5.34 3.90
N PHE A 63 -2.93 5.85 3.26
CA PHE A 63 -2.28 7.11 3.58
C PHE A 63 -2.26 7.97 2.31
N THR A 64 -2.54 9.25 2.47
CA THR A 64 -2.52 10.22 1.39
C THR A 64 -1.67 11.41 1.80
N ILE A 65 -0.57 11.64 1.10
CA ILE A 65 0.30 12.80 1.29
C ILE A 65 0.06 13.74 0.12
N THR A 66 -0.35 14.97 0.43
CA THR A 66 -0.61 16.01 -0.59
C THR A 66 0.47 17.08 -0.52
N ARG A 67 1.03 17.43 -1.68
CA ARG A 67 2.01 18.51 -1.86
C ARG A 67 1.61 19.41 -3.04
N ILE A 68 2.23 20.59 -3.10
CA ILE A 68 2.11 21.50 -4.23
C ILE A 68 3.47 21.54 -4.92
N TYR A 69 3.51 21.14 -6.20
CA TYR A 69 4.70 21.16 -7.03
C TYR A 69 4.40 21.96 -8.30
N GLU A 70 5.21 22.98 -8.59
CA GLU A 70 5.03 23.88 -9.74
C GLU A 70 3.59 24.45 -9.86
N GLY A 71 2.97 24.76 -8.72
CA GLY A 71 1.60 25.28 -8.67
C GLY A 71 0.51 24.23 -8.91
N GLN A 72 0.86 22.95 -9.08
CA GLN A 72 -0.06 21.84 -9.23
C GLN A 72 -0.12 20.97 -7.96
N ARG A 73 -1.30 20.42 -7.68
CA ARG A 73 -1.47 19.46 -6.58
C ARG A 73 -0.92 18.10 -7.01
N VAL A 74 0.03 17.58 -6.23
CA VAL A 74 0.59 16.23 -6.40
C VAL A 74 0.29 15.42 -5.15
N VAL A 75 -0.13 14.17 -5.34
CA VAL A 75 -0.64 13.30 -4.29
C VAL A 75 0.07 11.96 -4.34
N LEU A 76 0.72 11.57 -3.24
CA LEU A 76 1.19 10.21 -3.02
C LEU A 76 0.13 9.45 -2.23
N ASN A 77 -0.40 8.38 -2.82
CA ASN A 77 -1.32 7.44 -2.18
C ASN A 77 -0.59 6.14 -1.86
N LEU A 78 -0.67 5.72 -0.61
CA LEU A 78 -0.09 4.48 -0.10
C LEU A 78 -1.22 3.62 0.46
N LYS A 79 -1.37 2.38 0.00
CA LYS A 79 -2.39 1.43 0.47
C LYS A 79 -1.71 0.18 0.99
N ILE A 80 -2.04 -0.23 2.22
CA ILE A 80 -1.50 -1.44 2.84
C ILE A 80 -2.62 -2.48 2.91
N ALA A 81 -2.36 -3.66 2.38
CA ALA A 81 -3.25 -4.82 2.41
C ALA A 81 -2.50 -6.07 2.90
N GLU A 82 -3.23 -7.09 3.31
CA GLU A 82 -2.67 -8.40 3.65
C GLU A 82 -2.72 -9.33 2.42
N ILE A 83 -1.58 -9.95 2.11
CA ILE A 83 -1.48 -11.01 1.10
C ILE A 83 -0.67 -12.16 1.72
N ARG A 84 -1.33 -13.31 1.92
CA ARG A 84 -0.72 -14.53 2.50
C ARG A 84 -0.06 -14.24 3.86
N SER A 85 -0.82 -13.63 4.75
CA SER A 85 -0.42 -13.24 6.12
C SER A 85 0.77 -12.29 6.19
N SER A 86 1.09 -11.60 5.08
CA SER A 86 2.17 -10.61 5.01
C SER A 86 1.60 -9.26 4.57
N PRO A 87 2.09 -8.15 5.13
CA PRO A 87 1.65 -6.82 4.72
C PRO A 87 2.32 -6.45 3.39
N TYR A 88 1.52 -6.06 2.41
CA TYR A 88 1.97 -5.49 1.16
C TYR A 88 1.50 -4.05 1.05
N VAL A 89 2.35 -3.20 0.49
CA VAL A 89 2.02 -1.81 0.18
C VAL A 89 1.97 -1.62 -1.33
N PHE A 90 0.98 -0.85 -1.78
CA PHE A 90 0.91 -0.29 -3.11
C PHE A 90 1.01 1.23 -2.98
N ALA A 91 1.95 1.84 -3.68
CA ALA A 91 2.17 3.28 -3.69
C ALA A 91 2.12 3.82 -5.12
N GLU A 92 1.40 4.92 -5.30
CA GLU A 92 1.24 5.60 -6.58
C GLU A 92 1.17 7.10 -6.39
N VAL A 93 1.65 7.84 -7.38
CA VAL A 93 1.62 9.31 -7.38
C VAL A 93 0.72 9.83 -8.49
N HIS A 94 -0.09 10.82 -8.15
CA HIS A 94 -1.04 11.48 -9.04
C HIS A 94 -0.76 12.98 -9.06
N ALA A 95 -0.56 13.59 -10.22
CA ALA A 95 -0.49 15.04 -10.37
C ALA A 95 -1.73 15.59 -11.10
N GLY A 96 -2.59 16.31 -10.40
CA GLY A 96 -3.82 16.88 -10.95
C GLY A 96 -4.82 15.85 -11.49
N ASP A 97 -5.62 16.26 -12.48
CA ASP A 97 -6.68 15.44 -13.11
C ASP A 97 -6.17 14.59 -14.30
N GLN A 98 -4.86 14.62 -14.57
CA GLN A 98 -4.24 13.82 -15.62
C GLN A 98 -3.41 12.71 -14.98
N PRO A 99 -3.44 11.47 -15.51
CA PRO A 99 -2.48 10.46 -15.10
C PRO A 99 -1.09 10.99 -15.45
N SER A 100 -0.35 11.42 -14.43
CA SER A 100 0.96 11.99 -14.61
C SER A 100 1.90 10.91 -15.15
N GLN A 101 2.60 11.20 -16.25
CA GLN A 101 3.78 10.42 -16.67
C GLN A 101 4.85 10.33 -15.56
N LEU A 102 4.72 11.18 -14.54
CA LEU A 102 5.52 11.15 -13.33
C LEU A 102 5.03 9.99 -12.44
N GLN A 103 5.74 8.87 -12.57
CA GLN A 103 6.31 8.06 -11.47
C GLN A 103 6.00 6.56 -11.53
N PHE A 104 7.04 5.79 -11.22
CA PHE A 104 7.03 4.34 -11.21
C PHE A 104 6.26 3.86 -9.97
N PRO A 105 5.15 3.11 -10.13
CA PRO A 105 4.40 2.63 -8.99
C PRO A 105 5.25 1.68 -8.15
N PHE A 106 5.18 1.82 -6.83
CA PHE A 106 5.84 0.92 -5.92
C PHE A 106 4.85 -0.15 -5.43
N PHE A 107 5.24 -1.41 -5.56
CA PHE A 107 4.52 -2.53 -4.96
C PHE A 107 5.52 -3.45 -4.27
N GLY A 108 5.34 -3.67 -2.97
CA GLY A 108 6.29 -4.43 -2.19
C GLY A 108 5.68 -5.03 -0.93
N ASN A 109 6.27 -6.12 -0.47
CA ASN A 109 6.09 -6.59 0.90
C ASN A 109 6.69 -5.53 1.84
N ILE A 110 6.20 -5.37 3.07
CA ILE A 110 6.78 -4.49 4.11
C ILE A 110 6.92 -5.21 5.46
N ARG A 111 7.16 -6.53 5.39
CA ARG A 111 7.34 -7.39 6.56
C ARG A 111 8.72 -7.23 7.20
N SER A 112 9.77 -7.13 6.39
CA SER A 112 11.15 -7.00 6.86
C SER A 112 11.56 -5.53 6.99
N ASP A 113 12.68 -5.26 7.66
CA ASP A 113 13.20 -3.91 7.80
C ASP A 113 13.79 -3.39 6.49
N ASP A 114 14.47 -4.23 5.70
CA ASP A 114 14.98 -3.88 4.36
C ASP A 114 13.83 -3.49 3.41
N ASP A 115 12.74 -4.26 3.44
CA ASP A 115 11.53 -3.97 2.65
C ASP A 115 10.88 -2.64 3.03
N ARG A 116 10.86 -2.35 4.33
CA ARG A 116 10.33 -1.10 4.89
C ARG A 116 11.21 0.09 4.52
N ASP A 117 12.52 -0.10 4.56
CA ASP A 117 13.51 0.90 4.16
C ASP A 117 13.31 1.33 2.70
N LEU A 118 13.03 0.38 1.80
CA LEU A 118 12.69 0.69 0.41
C LEU A 118 11.44 1.58 0.28
N LEU A 119 10.39 1.33 1.08
CA LEU A 119 9.21 2.20 1.09
C LEU A 119 9.54 3.61 1.59
N LEU A 120 10.40 3.70 2.61
CA LEU A 120 10.82 5.00 3.16
C LEU A 120 11.66 5.78 2.14
N HIS A 121 12.56 5.12 1.41
CA HIS A 121 13.29 5.70 0.29
C HIS A 121 12.34 6.27 -0.77
N TYR A 122 11.38 5.46 -1.24
CA TYR A 122 10.39 5.90 -2.22
C TYR A 122 9.58 7.11 -1.72
N THR A 123 9.18 7.10 -0.44
CA THR A 123 8.46 8.21 0.18
C THR A 123 9.33 9.46 0.29
N ALA A 124 10.59 9.31 0.68
CA ALA A 124 11.55 10.41 0.78
C ALA A 124 11.80 11.06 -0.58
N ASP A 125 11.98 10.27 -1.64
CA ASP A 125 12.14 10.77 -3.01
C ASP A 125 10.93 11.60 -3.45
N PHE A 126 9.71 11.15 -3.14
CA PHE A 126 8.50 11.92 -3.40
C PHE A 126 8.50 13.26 -2.63
N ILE A 127 8.85 13.25 -1.34
CA ILE A 127 8.85 14.47 -0.52
C ILE A 127 9.90 15.47 -1.03
N LEU A 128 11.11 15.01 -1.31
CA LEU A 128 12.21 15.87 -1.78
C LEU A 128 11.95 16.41 -3.18
N SER A 129 11.41 15.59 -4.10
CA SER A 129 11.08 16.03 -5.46
C SER A 129 9.92 17.02 -5.52
N THR A 130 9.11 17.13 -4.45
CA THR A 130 7.95 18.03 -4.37
C THR A 130 8.13 19.16 -3.37
N THR A 131 9.33 19.34 -2.81
CA THR A 131 9.65 20.48 -1.94
C THR A 131 9.89 21.73 -2.80
N PRO A 132 9.24 22.87 -2.50
CA PRO A 132 9.55 24.12 -3.20
C PRO A 132 11.02 24.50 -2.99
N ALA A 133 11.70 24.95 -4.05
CA ALA A 133 13.05 25.49 -3.97
C ALA A 133 13.13 26.74 -3.09
#